data_AF-A0A954E0T3-F1
#
_entry.id   AF-A0A954E0T3-F1
#
_cell.length_a   1.000
_cell.length_b   1.000
_cell.length_c   1.000
_cell.angle_alpha   90.00
_cell.angle_beta   90.00
_cell.angle_gamma   90.00
#
_symmetry.space_group_name_H-M   'P 1'
#
loop_
_entity.id
_entity.type
_entity.pdbx_description
1 polymer ?
#
loop_
_entity_poly.entity_id
_entity_poly.type
_entity_poly.pdbx_seq_one_letter_code
_entity_poly.pdbx_strand_id
1 'polypeptide(L)'
;VGSSFAEVVYSQMPNDSDLSVFLGVVPGMNFALVGGCSVYHQAFDTADRVEDASLRHAIATLISCTRHLASTDLRDSAPARNWFQWPLIGTLEWGESPPEWGMLSVLGLLLVLDTPGTRKRRTVAILRGIVGAVALLVAVALPAFGIGYAFITARAGAEELTSYGEVNAMVALQAAWVFAVLCFLARWSHARPKRNGLLLEASCGALIVASLAGLLYHVQGLGLRSSDGLPLRAMCTTAAFAFLVAQRASGLGRWFVALLLLATTLTFAPFVGILPQIGSQLEWLAAAMGAVLLASFFLLVLPLVVERVEEDADAPARDA
;
A
#
# COMPACT_ATOMS: atom_id res chain seq x y z
N VAL A 1 -9.48 -6.15 12.18
CA VAL A 1 -8.04 -5.83 12.01
C VAL A 1 -7.83 -4.42 12.50
N GLY A 2 -6.82 -4.18 13.34
CA GLY A 2 -6.51 -2.84 13.85
C GLY A 2 -5.08 -2.42 13.50
N SER A 3 -4.82 -1.11 13.57
CA SER A 3 -3.48 -0.53 13.40
C SER A 3 -3.41 0.90 13.92
N SER A 4 -2.22 1.39 14.24
CA SER A 4 -1.97 2.81 14.54
C SER A 4 -2.33 3.75 13.37
N PHE A 5 -2.48 3.25 12.14
CA PHE A 5 -2.98 4.05 11.02
C PHE A 5 -4.43 4.53 11.21
N ALA A 6 -5.22 3.81 12.02
CA ALA A 6 -6.59 4.22 12.32
C ALA A 6 -6.64 5.60 12.99
N GLU A 7 -5.66 5.94 13.84
CA GLU A 7 -5.56 7.25 14.48
C GLU A 7 -5.54 8.39 13.46
N VAL A 8 -4.82 8.21 12.35
CA VAL A 8 -4.74 9.22 11.31
C VAL A 8 -6.02 9.32 10.51
N VAL A 9 -6.62 8.19 10.17
CA VAL A 9 -7.96 8.19 9.57
C VAL A 9 -8.92 8.99 10.45
N TYR A 10 -8.95 8.71 11.76
CA TYR A 10 -9.78 9.44 12.73
C TYR A 10 -9.46 10.94 12.76
N SER A 11 -8.17 11.33 12.78
CA SER A 11 -7.76 12.74 12.81
C SER A 11 -8.20 13.57 11.59
N GLN A 12 -8.46 12.90 10.46
CA GLN A 12 -8.87 13.54 9.21
C GLN A 12 -10.38 13.45 8.97
N MET A 13 -11.10 12.69 9.80
CA MET A 13 -12.56 12.60 9.70
C MET A 13 -13.19 13.89 10.24
N PRO A 14 -14.27 14.37 9.61
CA PRO A 14 -15.03 15.52 10.13
C PRO A 14 -15.85 15.15 11.38
N ASN A 15 -15.97 13.86 11.68
CA ASN A 15 -16.76 13.32 12.78
C ASN A 15 -15.88 13.08 14.00
N ASP A 16 -16.43 13.37 15.17
CA ASP A 16 -15.73 13.24 16.44
C ASP A 16 -16.35 12.15 17.32
N SER A 17 -15.60 11.71 18.34
CA SER A 17 -16.11 10.78 19.37
C SER A 17 -15.91 11.38 20.76
N ASP A 18 -16.56 10.81 21.77
CA ASP A 18 -16.38 11.26 23.15
C ASP A 18 -14.91 11.22 23.60
N LEU A 19 -14.09 10.32 23.03
CA LEU A 19 -12.65 10.23 23.30
C LEU A 19 -11.91 11.53 22.94
N SER A 20 -12.39 12.26 21.93
CA SER A 20 -11.66 13.38 21.34
C SER A 20 -11.50 14.56 22.28
N VAL A 21 -12.45 14.75 23.19
CA VAL A 21 -12.37 15.76 24.27
C VAL A 21 -11.20 15.47 25.22
N PHE A 22 -10.76 14.21 25.30
CA PHE A 22 -9.67 13.76 26.16
C PHE A 22 -8.31 13.67 25.44
N LEU A 23 -8.28 13.75 24.10
CA LEU A 23 -7.04 13.67 23.33
C LEU A 23 -6.09 14.82 23.71
N GLY A 24 -4.83 14.49 23.97
CA GLY A 24 -3.81 15.43 24.43
C GLY A 24 -3.90 15.81 25.92
N VAL A 25 -4.92 15.33 26.65
CA VAL A 25 -5.07 15.51 28.10
C VAL A 25 -4.73 14.23 28.85
N VAL A 26 -5.28 13.09 28.40
CA VAL A 26 -4.99 11.76 28.96
C VAL A 26 -4.82 10.73 27.84
N PRO A 27 -3.98 9.69 28.02
CA PRO A 27 -3.96 8.56 27.11
C PRO A 27 -5.32 7.88 27.04
N GLY A 28 -5.78 7.54 25.85
CA GLY A 28 -7.07 6.91 25.64
C GLY A 28 -7.10 6.05 24.38
N MET A 29 -8.00 5.06 24.33
CA MET A 29 -8.16 4.15 23.21
C MET A 29 -9.64 3.96 22.92
N ASN A 30 -10.03 4.06 21.65
CA ASN A 30 -11.40 3.84 21.21
C ASN A 30 -11.59 2.36 20.78
N PHE A 31 -12.76 1.80 21.11
CA PHE A 31 -13.17 0.46 20.70
C PHE A 31 -14.39 0.59 19.79
N ALA A 32 -14.15 0.88 18.50
CA ALA A 32 -15.20 1.03 17.51
C ALA A 32 -15.20 -0.14 16.52
N LEU A 33 -16.38 -0.73 16.29
CA LEU A 33 -16.60 -1.61 15.15
C LEU A 33 -16.87 -0.75 13.93
N VAL A 34 -15.88 -0.64 13.04
CA VAL A 34 -15.93 0.23 11.85
C VAL A 34 -16.38 -0.50 10.58
N GLY A 35 -16.60 -1.82 10.66
CA GLY A 35 -17.10 -2.61 9.53
C GLY A 35 -18.55 -2.25 9.22
N GLY A 36 -18.86 -2.02 7.94
CA GLY A 36 -20.21 -1.60 7.52
C GLY A 36 -20.51 -0.14 7.82
N CYS A 37 -19.51 0.74 7.85
CA CYS A 37 -19.71 2.18 8.09
C CYS A 37 -20.80 2.81 7.19
N SER A 38 -21.03 2.28 6.00
CA SER A 38 -22.10 2.69 5.07
C SER A 38 -23.50 2.63 5.69
N VAL A 39 -23.72 1.80 6.72
CA VAL A 39 -25.01 1.72 7.43
C VAL A 39 -25.15 2.64 8.64
N TYR A 40 -24.07 3.31 9.02
CA TYR A 40 -24.05 4.21 10.17
C TYR A 40 -25.02 5.39 10.00
N HIS A 41 -25.78 5.73 11.05
CA HIS A 41 -26.85 6.73 11.03
C HIS A 41 -28.01 6.43 10.06
N GLN A 42 -28.24 5.16 9.74
CA GLN A 42 -29.34 4.75 8.86
C GLN A 42 -30.36 3.88 9.59
N ALA A 43 -31.55 3.72 9.00
CA ALA A 43 -32.64 2.95 9.60
C ALA A 43 -32.32 1.45 9.80
N PHE A 44 -31.31 0.95 9.10
CA PHE A 44 -30.83 -0.42 9.15
C PHE A 44 -29.59 -0.61 10.04
N ASP A 45 -29.22 0.40 10.83
CA ASP A 45 -28.26 0.25 11.93
C ASP A 45 -28.96 -0.41 13.14
N THR A 46 -29.18 -1.72 13.05
CA THR A 46 -29.98 -2.49 14.02
C THR A 46 -29.17 -3.62 14.65
N ALA A 47 -29.51 -3.96 15.90
CA ALA A 47 -28.73 -4.91 16.69
C ALA A 47 -28.63 -6.32 16.09
N ASP A 48 -29.66 -6.76 15.35
CA ASP A 48 -29.72 -8.05 14.65
C ASP A 48 -28.75 -8.15 13.47
N ARG A 49 -28.20 -7.02 13.00
CA ARG A 49 -27.23 -6.96 11.90
C ARG A 49 -25.78 -6.89 12.38
N VAL A 50 -25.56 -6.83 13.69
CA VAL A 50 -24.22 -6.92 14.26
C VAL A 50 -23.72 -8.36 14.12
N GLU A 51 -22.59 -8.52 13.44
CA GLU A 51 -21.97 -9.82 13.25
C GLU A 51 -21.41 -10.36 14.58
N ASP A 52 -21.88 -11.53 15.01
CA ASP A 52 -21.58 -12.10 16.32
C ASP A 52 -20.07 -12.36 16.52
N ALA A 53 -19.31 -12.74 15.47
CA ALA A 53 -17.86 -12.92 15.62
C ALA A 53 -17.15 -11.58 15.87
N SER A 54 -17.55 -10.50 15.19
CA SER A 54 -17.04 -9.14 15.39
C SER A 54 -17.35 -8.64 16.79
N LEU A 55 -18.57 -8.86 17.28
CA LEU A 55 -18.96 -8.52 18.65
C LEU A 55 -18.14 -9.28 19.69
N ARG A 56 -18.03 -10.61 19.54
CA ARG A 56 -17.20 -11.44 20.44
C ARG A 56 -15.74 -11.04 20.41
N HIS A 57 -15.21 -10.69 19.24
CA HIS A 57 -13.83 -10.21 19.11
C HIS A 57 -13.63 -8.87 19.84
N ALA A 58 -14.55 -7.92 19.69
CA ALA A 58 -14.50 -6.65 20.42
C ALA A 58 -14.56 -6.86 21.94
N ILE A 59 -15.49 -7.70 22.42
CA ILE A 59 -15.61 -8.04 23.85
C ILE A 59 -14.33 -8.70 24.38
N ALA A 60 -13.78 -9.67 23.65
CA ALA A 60 -12.54 -10.34 24.03
C ALA A 60 -11.36 -9.36 24.11
N THR A 61 -11.27 -8.44 23.14
CA THR A 61 -10.24 -7.40 23.11
C THR A 61 -10.38 -6.45 24.30
N LEU A 62 -11.59 -5.96 24.56
CA LEU A 62 -11.89 -5.10 25.70
C LEU A 62 -11.50 -5.77 27.03
N ILE A 63 -11.97 -7.01 27.28
CA ILE A 63 -11.65 -7.75 28.51
C ILE A 63 -10.15 -7.96 28.67
N SER A 64 -9.45 -8.32 27.58
CA SER A 64 -8.00 -8.51 27.60
C SER A 64 -7.26 -7.21 27.95
N CYS A 65 -7.62 -6.11 27.30
CA CYS A 65 -7.06 -4.79 27.57
C CYS A 65 -7.34 -4.33 29.01
N THR A 66 -8.58 -4.46 29.49
CA THR A 66 -8.95 -4.07 30.86
C THR A 66 -8.18 -4.87 31.90
N ARG A 67 -8.07 -6.19 31.74
CA ARG A 67 -7.29 -7.04 32.65
C ARG A 67 -5.81 -6.69 32.64
N HIS A 68 -5.25 -6.45 31.47
CA HIS A 68 -3.86 -6.03 31.33
C HIS A 68 -3.62 -4.71 32.07
N LEU A 69 -4.40 -3.66 31.74
CA LEU A 69 -4.29 -2.34 32.36
C LEU A 69 -4.50 -2.37 33.89
N ALA A 70 -5.43 -3.18 34.39
CA ALA A 70 -5.67 -3.34 35.82
C ALA A 70 -4.49 -3.98 36.58
N SER A 71 -3.64 -4.75 35.87
CA SER A 71 -2.44 -5.38 36.42
C SER A 71 -1.14 -4.62 36.14
N THR A 72 -1.21 -3.55 35.33
CA THR A 72 -0.05 -2.75 34.93
C THR A 72 0.07 -1.52 35.81
N ASP A 73 1.28 -1.22 36.28
CA ASP A 73 1.55 0.04 36.98
C ASP A 73 1.57 1.19 35.97
N LEU A 74 0.50 1.99 35.94
CA LEU A 74 0.34 3.10 34.99
C LEU A 74 1.07 4.38 35.43
N ARG A 75 1.85 4.34 36.52
CA ARG A 75 2.60 5.51 37.03
C ARG A 75 3.78 5.89 36.15
N ASP A 76 4.33 4.93 35.39
CA ASP A 76 5.43 5.17 34.47
C ASP A 76 4.87 5.51 33.08
N SER A 77 5.36 6.60 32.49
CA SER A 77 5.02 6.94 31.10
C SER A 77 5.61 5.87 30.17
N ALA A 78 4.75 5.05 29.56
CA ALA A 78 5.18 4.14 28.51
C ALA A 78 5.66 4.95 27.29
N PRO A 79 6.78 4.58 26.65
CA PRO A 79 7.20 5.20 25.41
C PRO A 79 6.15 4.96 24.33
N ALA A 80 5.90 5.98 23.49
CA ALA A 80 4.97 5.87 22.37
C ALA A 80 5.38 4.71 21.44
N ARG A 81 4.38 3.92 21.03
CA ARG A 81 4.56 2.76 20.15
C ARG A 81 3.51 2.76 19.06
N ASN A 82 3.95 2.30 17.90
CA ASN A 82 3.18 2.10 16.70
C ASN A 82 3.02 0.61 16.45
N TRP A 83 1.88 0.22 15.86
CA TRP A 83 1.61 -1.17 15.55
C TRP A 83 0.76 -1.37 14.29
N PHE A 84 1.00 -2.49 13.60
CA PHE A 84 0.15 -3.01 12.52
C PHE A 84 -0.05 -4.51 12.70
N GLN A 85 -1.23 -4.99 12.36
CA GLN A 85 -1.42 -6.41 12.08
C GLN A 85 -0.94 -6.72 10.66
N TRP A 86 0.16 -7.46 10.59
CA TRP A 86 0.72 -7.93 9.34
C TRP A 86 0.11 -9.30 8.98
N PRO A 87 -0.33 -9.50 7.73
CA PRO A 87 -0.79 -10.82 7.28
C PRO A 87 0.24 -11.92 7.58
N LEU A 88 -0.22 -13.05 8.11
CA LEU A 88 0.56 -14.28 8.40
C LEU A 88 1.61 -14.17 9.53
N ILE A 89 2.06 -12.97 9.89
CA ILE A 89 3.10 -12.73 10.90
C ILE A 89 2.50 -12.33 12.24
N GLY A 90 1.34 -11.66 12.24
CA GLY A 90 0.68 -11.16 13.45
C GLY A 90 0.94 -9.68 13.70
N THR A 91 0.89 -9.25 14.95
CA THR A 91 1.10 -7.84 15.32
C THR A 91 2.60 -7.51 15.32
N LEU A 92 2.99 -6.52 14.51
CA LEU A 92 4.30 -5.90 14.63
C LEU A 92 4.16 -4.57 15.37
N GLU A 93 5.07 -4.33 16.29
CA GLU A 93 5.13 -3.13 17.12
C GLU A 93 6.53 -2.50 17.03
N TRP A 94 6.59 -1.18 16.93
CA TRP A 94 7.84 -0.42 16.95
C TRP A 94 7.65 0.91 17.69
N GLY A 95 8.74 1.51 18.19
CA GLY A 95 8.69 2.83 18.84
C GLY A 95 8.72 3.99 17.85
N GLU A 96 8.75 5.22 18.36
CA GLU A 96 8.98 6.40 17.53
C GLU A 96 10.27 6.28 16.70
N SER A 97 10.14 6.52 15.40
CA SER A 97 11.22 6.37 14.44
C SER A 97 12.04 7.67 14.40
N PRO A 98 13.35 7.61 14.65
CA PRO A 98 14.18 8.79 14.64
C PRO A 98 14.12 9.56 13.30
N PRO A 99 14.20 10.91 13.30
CA PRO A 99 14.10 11.72 12.08
C PRO A 99 15.08 11.29 10.97
N GLU A 100 16.27 10.82 11.34
CA GLU A 100 17.29 10.31 10.43
C GLU A 100 16.82 9.12 9.57
N TRP A 101 15.76 8.41 9.94
CA TRP A 101 15.18 7.37 9.09
C TRP A 101 14.51 7.95 7.83
N GLY A 102 14.32 9.27 7.75
CA GLY A 102 14.03 9.98 6.49
C GLY A 102 15.10 9.76 5.41
N MET A 103 16.34 9.42 5.81
CA MET A 103 17.43 9.06 4.90
C MET A 103 17.14 7.80 4.09
N LEU A 104 16.23 6.92 4.54
CA LEU A 104 15.81 5.75 3.77
C LEU A 104 15.11 6.14 2.47
N SER A 105 14.25 7.16 2.49
CA SER A 105 13.62 7.70 1.26
C SER A 105 14.66 8.31 0.32
N VAL A 106 15.66 9.00 0.87
CA VAL A 106 16.80 9.54 0.10
C VAL A 106 17.64 8.41 -0.49
N LEU A 107 17.93 7.36 0.28
CA LEU A 107 18.64 6.18 -0.19
C LEU A 107 17.87 5.49 -1.31
N GLY A 108 16.55 5.30 -1.16
CA GLY A 108 15.69 4.77 -2.22
C GLY A 108 15.80 5.57 -3.51
N LEU A 109 15.73 6.90 -3.42
CA LEU A 109 15.92 7.78 -4.56
C LEU A 109 17.32 7.64 -5.19
N LEU A 110 18.38 7.63 -4.39
CA LEU A 110 19.76 7.46 -4.86
C LEU A 110 19.97 6.10 -5.54
N LEU A 111 19.36 5.03 -5.01
CA LEU A 111 19.40 3.69 -5.58
C LEU A 111 18.71 3.67 -6.96
N VAL A 112 17.51 4.24 -7.09
CA VAL A 112 16.83 4.32 -8.39
C VAL A 112 17.65 5.14 -9.39
N LEU A 113 18.28 6.21 -8.92
CA LEU A 113 19.15 7.07 -9.70
C LEU A 113 20.46 6.38 -10.15
N ASP A 114 20.92 5.32 -9.48
CA ASP A 114 22.11 4.53 -9.88
C ASP A 114 21.83 3.55 -11.03
N THR A 115 20.56 3.38 -11.43
CA THR A 115 20.17 2.37 -12.43
C THR A 115 20.93 2.55 -13.75
N PRO A 116 21.71 1.54 -14.21
CA PRO A 116 22.67 1.66 -15.32
C PRO A 116 22.07 2.20 -16.63
N GLY A 117 20.80 1.91 -16.91
CA GLY A 117 20.10 2.34 -18.13
C GLY A 117 19.85 3.84 -18.27
N THR A 118 19.99 4.62 -17.20
CA THR A 118 19.70 6.08 -17.22
C THR A 118 20.96 6.95 -17.38
N ARG A 119 22.18 6.40 -17.28
CA ARG A 119 23.39 7.24 -17.08
C ARG A 119 23.73 8.16 -18.26
N LYS A 120 23.50 7.76 -19.51
CA LYS A 120 23.85 8.56 -20.71
C LYS A 120 22.78 9.58 -21.14
N ARG A 121 21.50 9.39 -20.75
CA ARG A 121 20.36 10.27 -21.09
C ARG A 121 19.43 10.48 -19.90
N ARG A 122 20.02 10.76 -18.74
CA ARG A 122 19.37 10.67 -17.42
C ARG A 122 18.10 11.50 -17.30
N THR A 123 18.16 12.76 -17.70
CA THR A 123 17.00 13.67 -17.60
C THR A 123 15.85 13.20 -18.49
N VAL A 124 16.13 12.82 -19.74
CA VAL A 124 15.11 12.37 -20.69
C VAL A 124 14.51 11.02 -20.25
N ALA A 125 15.34 10.09 -19.78
CA ALA A 125 14.88 8.79 -19.28
C ALA A 125 14.04 8.91 -18.01
N ILE A 126 14.41 9.83 -17.09
CA ILE A 126 13.60 10.11 -15.89
C ILE A 126 12.26 10.72 -16.26
N LEU A 127 12.23 11.73 -17.13
CA LEU A 127 10.98 12.37 -17.56
C LEU A 127 10.07 11.38 -18.28
N ARG A 128 10.61 10.60 -19.23
CA ARG A 128 9.88 9.52 -19.89
C ARG A 128 9.41 8.46 -18.92
N GLY A 129 10.23 8.12 -17.93
CA GLY A 129 9.89 7.19 -16.88
C GLY A 129 8.72 7.66 -16.04
N ILE A 130 8.73 8.91 -15.56
CA ILE A 130 7.63 9.47 -14.76
C ILE A 130 6.36 9.54 -15.60
N VAL A 131 6.44 10.04 -16.83
CA VAL A 131 5.28 10.10 -17.74
C VAL A 131 4.76 8.68 -18.03
N GLY A 132 5.65 7.72 -18.28
CA GLY A 132 5.31 6.32 -18.51
C GLY A 132 4.68 5.66 -17.28
N ALA A 133 5.17 5.96 -16.08
CA ALA A 133 4.63 5.48 -14.82
C ALA A 133 3.20 6.00 -14.61
N VAL A 134 2.98 7.30 -14.80
CA VAL A 134 1.65 7.91 -14.70
C VAL A 134 0.71 7.35 -15.76
N ALA A 135 1.18 7.21 -17.01
CA ALA A 135 0.38 6.64 -18.09
C ALA A 135 -0.01 5.18 -17.80
N LEU A 136 0.92 4.34 -17.32
CA LEU A 136 0.63 2.96 -16.91
C LEU A 136 -0.28 2.91 -15.68
N LEU A 137 -0.07 3.78 -14.69
CA LEU A 137 -0.94 3.89 -13.52
C LEU A 137 -2.38 4.12 -13.98
N VAL A 138 -2.61 5.13 -14.83
CA VAL A 138 -3.93 5.47 -15.35
C VAL A 138 -4.49 4.32 -16.22
N ALA A 139 -3.67 3.74 -17.10
CA ALA A 139 -4.09 2.65 -17.98
C ALA A 139 -4.52 1.39 -17.22
N VAL A 140 -3.94 1.13 -16.05
CA VAL A 140 -4.29 -0.01 -15.19
C VAL A 140 -5.42 0.34 -14.22
N ALA A 141 -5.34 1.51 -13.58
CA ALA A 141 -6.30 1.95 -12.58
C ALA A 141 -7.67 2.27 -13.17
N LEU A 142 -7.75 2.87 -14.37
CA LEU A 142 -9.04 3.28 -14.94
C LEU A 142 -9.96 2.09 -15.26
N PRO A 143 -9.48 0.99 -15.90
CA PRO A 143 -10.29 -0.22 -16.05
C PRO A 143 -10.58 -0.91 -14.72
N ALA A 144 -9.63 -0.94 -13.77
CA ALA A 144 -9.87 -1.49 -12.43
C ALA A 144 -10.97 -0.72 -11.69
N PHE A 145 -10.97 0.62 -11.79
CA PHE A 145 -12.03 1.47 -11.29
C PHE A 145 -13.36 1.12 -11.96
N GLY A 146 -13.39 1.01 -13.29
CA GLY A 146 -14.60 0.63 -14.03
C GLY A 146 -15.16 -0.73 -13.60
N ILE A 147 -14.30 -1.73 -13.38
CA ILE A 147 -14.68 -3.05 -12.84
C ILE A 147 -15.29 -2.91 -11.45
N GLY A 148 -14.62 -2.18 -10.56
CA GLY A 148 -15.07 -2.02 -9.18
C GLY A 148 -16.39 -1.24 -9.10
N TYR A 149 -16.49 -0.16 -9.85
CA TYR A 149 -17.69 0.68 -9.95
C TYR A 149 -18.87 -0.10 -10.55
N ALA A 150 -18.65 -0.86 -11.64
CA ALA A 150 -19.68 -1.70 -12.23
C ALA A 150 -20.14 -2.80 -11.26
N PHE A 151 -19.21 -3.42 -10.52
CA PHE A 151 -19.55 -4.43 -9.52
C PHE A 151 -20.40 -3.85 -8.39
N ILE A 152 -19.97 -2.71 -7.82
CA ILE A 152 -20.70 -2.07 -6.74
C ILE A 152 -22.08 -1.61 -7.22
N THR A 153 -22.18 -0.92 -8.37
CA THR A 153 -23.48 -0.43 -8.86
C THR A 153 -24.44 -1.56 -9.21
N ALA A 154 -23.95 -2.69 -9.75
CA ALA A 154 -24.76 -3.87 -9.98
C ALA A 154 -25.27 -4.52 -8.68
N ARG A 155 -24.54 -4.36 -7.57
CA ARG A 155 -24.90 -4.87 -6.24
C ARG A 155 -25.82 -3.92 -5.47
N ALA A 156 -25.50 -2.63 -5.46
CA ALA A 156 -26.32 -1.58 -4.86
C ALA A 156 -27.70 -1.44 -5.52
N GLY A 157 -27.82 -1.78 -6.81
CA GLY A 157 -29.11 -1.88 -7.50
C GLY A 157 -29.96 -3.10 -7.12
N ALA A 158 -29.42 -4.03 -6.31
CA ALA A 158 -30.05 -5.31 -5.99
C ALA A 158 -30.50 -5.44 -4.52
N GLU A 159 -29.86 -4.75 -3.57
CA GLU A 159 -30.23 -4.65 -2.15
C GLU A 159 -29.39 -3.51 -1.49
N GLU A 160 -29.68 -3.17 -0.23
CA GLU A 160 -29.10 -2.05 0.58
C GLU A 160 -27.58 -1.78 0.44
N LEU A 161 -27.12 -0.64 0.99
CA LEU A 161 -25.73 -0.15 0.97
C LEU A 161 -24.65 -1.23 1.03
N THR A 162 -23.62 -1.04 0.19
CA THR A 162 -22.49 -1.96 0.05
C THR A 162 -21.95 -2.46 1.39
N SER A 163 -22.01 -3.78 1.56
CA SER A 163 -21.49 -4.50 2.71
C SER A 163 -19.96 -4.63 2.64
N TYR A 164 -19.33 -4.89 3.78
CA TYR A 164 -17.89 -5.14 3.88
C TYR A 164 -17.43 -6.30 2.97
N GLY A 165 -18.24 -7.36 2.86
CA GLY A 165 -17.94 -8.50 1.99
C GLY A 165 -17.91 -8.12 0.52
N GLU A 166 -18.78 -7.21 0.09
CA GLU A 166 -18.84 -6.74 -1.29
C GLU A 166 -17.67 -5.83 -1.64
N VAL A 167 -17.21 -4.98 -0.72
CA VAL A 167 -15.99 -4.20 -0.92
C VAL A 167 -14.78 -5.13 -1.10
N ASN A 168 -14.67 -6.20 -0.32
CA ASN A 168 -13.58 -7.17 -0.49
C ASN A 168 -13.69 -7.93 -1.82
N ALA A 169 -14.90 -8.33 -2.23
CA ALA A 169 -15.13 -8.97 -3.52
C ALA A 169 -14.78 -8.04 -4.68
N MET A 170 -15.14 -6.76 -4.59
CA MET A 170 -14.75 -5.72 -5.53
C MET A 170 -13.23 -5.61 -5.64
N VAL A 171 -12.53 -5.47 -4.51
CA VAL A 171 -11.06 -5.40 -4.47
C VAL A 171 -10.43 -6.67 -5.07
N ALA A 172 -11.01 -7.85 -4.82
CA ALA A 172 -10.54 -9.09 -5.41
C ALA A 172 -10.67 -9.11 -6.95
N LEU A 173 -11.77 -8.58 -7.50
CA LEU A 173 -11.94 -8.44 -8.96
C LEU A 173 -10.94 -7.44 -9.56
N GLN A 174 -10.70 -6.32 -8.88
CA GLN A 174 -9.67 -5.36 -9.26
C GLN A 174 -8.27 -6.00 -9.24
N ALA A 175 -7.98 -6.80 -8.23
CA ALA A 175 -6.72 -7.53 -8.10
C ALA A 175 -6.56 -8.58 -9.21
N ALA A 176 -7.63 -9.30 -9.56
CA ALA A 176 -7.62 -10.25 -10.68
C ALA A 176 -7.33 -9.56 -12.02
N TRP A 177 -7.88 -8.37 -12.26
CA TRP A 177 -7.55 -7.54 -13.42
C TRP A 177 -6.07 -7.15 -13.44
N VAL A 178 -5.57 -6.60 -12.33
CA VAL A 178 -4.15 -6.20 -12.23
C VAL A 178 -3.23 -7.40 -12.47
N PHE A 179 -3.57 -8.56 -11.92
CA PHE A 179 -2.84 -9.81 -12.13
C PHE A 179 -2.86 -10.24 -13.61
N ALA A 180 -4.01 -10.17 -14.27
CA ALA A 180 -4.11 -10.47 -15.70
C ALA A 180 -3.24 -9.54 -16.56
N VAL A 181 -3.19 -8.24 -16.23
CA VAL A 181 -2.30 -7.27 -16.88
C VAL A 181 -0.83 -7.62 -16.65
N LEU A 182 -0.45 -8.01 -15.42
CA LEU A 182 0.91 -8.48 -15.13
C LEU A 182 1.28 -9.69 -15.98
N CYS A 183 0.42 -10.71 -16.04
CA CYS A 183 0.65 -11.89 -16.87
C CYS A 183 0.77 -11.55 -18.36
N PHE A 184 -0.09 -10.64 -18.85
CA PHE A 184 -0.02 -10.17 -20.22
C PHE A 184 1.31 -9.46 -20.51
N LEU A 185 1.73 -8.53 -19.64
CA LEU A 185 2.99 -7.81 -19.80
C LEU A 185 4.21 -8.73 -19.63
N ALA A 186 4.14 -9.75 -18.78
CA ALA A 186 5.15 -10.81 -18.70
C ALA A 186 5.36 -11.44 -20.07
N ARG A 187 4.27 -11.97 -20.64
CA ARG A 187 4.28 -12.61 -21.95
C ARG A 187 4.71 -11.66 -23.06
N TRP A 188 4.27 -10.40 -23.00
CA TRP A 188 4.63 -9.39 -23.98
C TRP A 188 6.11 -9.02 -23.92
N SER A 189 6.67 -8.90 -22.71
CA SER A 189 8.08 -8.57 -22.49
C SER A 189 9.00 -9.68 -23.01
N HIS A 190 8.63 -10.95 -22.79
CA HIS A 190 9.31 -12.12 -23.37
C HIS A 190 9.21 -12.12 -24.91
N ALA A 191 8.04 -11.80 -25.47
CA ALA A 191 7.84 -11.81 -26.91
C ALA A 191 8.50 -10.63 -27.63
N ARG A 192 8.75 -9.52 -26.94
CA ARG A 192 9.28 -8.27 -27.53
C ARG A 192 10.37 -7.64 -26.67
N PRO A 193 11.53 -8.31 -26.51
CA PRO A 193 12.59 -7.88 -25.60
C PRO A 193 13.06 -6.44 -25.90
N LYS A 194 13.12 -6.04 -27.19
CA LYS A 194 13.49 -4.68 -27.62
C LYS A 194 12.61 -3.55 -27.04
N ARG A 195 11.40 -3.83 -26.56
CA ARG A 195 10.50 -2.83 -25.96
C ARG A 195 10.62 -2.73 -24.44
N ASN A 196 11.41 -3.60 -23.82
CA ASN A 196 11.53 -3.68 -22.36
C ASN A 196 12.21 -2.44 -21.77
N GLY A 197 13.02 -1.71 -22.55
CA GLY A 197 13.60 -0.43 -22.13
C GLY A 197 12.55 0.60 -21.69
N LEU A 198 11.41 0.69 -22.37
CA LEU A 198 10.34 1.62 -22.00
C LEU A 198 9.64 1.22 -20.69
N LEU A 199 9.43 -0.09 -20.47
CA LEU A 199 8.83 -0.60 -19.24
C LEU A 199 9.78 -0.43 -18.04
N LEU A 200 11.08 -0.57 -18.27
CA LEU A 200 12.12 -0.30 -17.27
C LEU A 200 12.19 1.18 -16.94
N GLU A 201 12.15 2.07 -17.93
CA GLU A 201 12.06 3.52 -17.71
C GLU A 201 10.83 3.87 -16.87
N ALA A 202 9.65 3.32 -17.21
CA ALA A 202 8.42 3.55 -16.47
C ALA A 202 8.51 3.05 -15.01
N SER A 203 9.14 1.89 -14.79
CA SER A 203 9.35 1.37 -13.44
C SER A 203 10.28 2.25 -12.60
N CYS A 204 11.37 2.75 -13.19
CA CYS A 204 12.24 3.75 -12.55
C CYS A 204 11.45 5.01 -12.18
N GLY A 205 10.61 5.49 -13.10
CA GLY A 205 9.75 6.64 -12.85
C GLY A 205 8.80 6.44 -11.68
N ALA A 206 8.18 5.26 -11.59
CA ALA A 206 7.29 4.90 -10.49
C ALA A 206 8.03 4.91 -9.14
N LEU A 207 9.23 4.34 -9.08
CA LEU A 207 10.04 4.33 -7.86
C LEU A 207 10.55 5.73 -7.47
N ILE A 208 10.83 6.61 -8.44
CA ILE A 208 11.13 8.02 -8.18
C ILE A 208 9.92 8.71 -7.55
N VAL A 209 8.74 8.56 -8.14
CA VAL A 209 7.51 9.15 -7.61
C VAL A 209 7.23 8.64 -6.20
N ALA A 210 7.35 7.32 -5.96
CA ALA A 210 7.18 6.73 -4.63
C ALA A 210 8.21 7.26 -3.61
N SER A 211 9.48 7.37 -4.01
CA SER A 211 10.54 7.90 -3.14
C SER A 211 10.33 9.38 -2.81
N LEU A 212 9.88 10.18 -3.79
CA LEU A 212 9.52 11.59 -3.58
C LEU A 212 8.29 11.73 -2.68
N ALA A 213 7.29 10.87 -2.82
CA ALA A 213 6.14 10.83 -1.93
C ALA A 213 6.57 10.49 -0.50
N GLY A 214 7.48 9.52 -0.32
CA GLY A 214 8.07 9.19 0.98
C GLY A 214 8.89 10.33 1.59
N LEU A 215 9.58 11.14 0.77
CA LEU A 215 10.30 12.33 1.22
C LEU A 215 9.35 13.47 1.60
N LEU A 216 8.35 13.74 0.76
CA LEU A 216 7.33 14.75 1.04
C LEU A 216 6.60 14.42 2.35
N TYR A 217 6.29 13.14 2.54
CA TYR A 217 5.72 12.62 3.77
C TYR A 217 6.62 12.87 4.99
N HIS A 218 7.93 12.68 4.86
CA HIS A 218 8.89 12.97 5.92
C HIS A 218 8.91 14.47 6.28
N VAL A 219 8.86 15.36 5.29
CA VAL A 219 8.94 16.82 5.50
C VAL A 219 7.62 17.39 6.03
N GLN A 220 6.50 17.00 5.44
CA GLN A 220 5.20 17.57 5.78
C GLN A 220 4.53 16.88 6.97
N GLY A 221 4.86 15.62 7.24
CA GLY A 221 4.26 14.84 8.32
C GLY A 221 2.74 14.87 8.23
N LEU A 222 2.18 14.37 7.12
CA LEU A 222 0.76 14.41 6.70
C LEU A 222 -0.25 13.87 7.75
N GLY A 223 -0.33 14.48 8.94
CA GLY A 223 -1.18 14.05 10.07
C GLY A 223 -0.64 12.85 10.87
N LEU A 224 0.25 12.04 10.29
CA LEU A 224 0.84 10.84 10.90
C LEU A 224 2.01 11.14 11.86
N ARG A 225 2.02 12.29 12.55
CA ARG A 225 3.14 12.67 13.45
C ARG A 225 3.30 11.70 14.64
N SER A 226 2.26 10.96 15.01
CA SER A 226 2.27 9.89 16.02
C SER A 226 2.53 8.50 15.41
N SER A 227 1.96 8.22 14.23
CA SER A 227 2.09 6.94 13.53
C SER A 227 3.21 6.99 12.48
N ASP A 228 4.44 6.68 12.89
CA ASP A 228 5.60 6.76 11.99
C ASP A 228 5.35 6.05 10.66
N GLY A 229 5.48 6.75 9.54
CA GLY A 229 5.48 6.13 8.21
C GLY A 229 6.76 5.36 7.91
N LEU A 230 7.40 4.79 8.93
CA LEU A 230 8.47 3.81 8.80
C LEU A 230 8.10 2.69 7.82
N PRO A 231 6.89 2.09 7.87
CA PRO A 231 6.50 1.08 6.89
C PRO A 231 6.59 1.63 5.47
N LEU A 232 6.00 2.80 5.20
CA LEU A 232 6.00 3.42 3.87
C LEU A 232 7.42 3.79 3.39
N ARG A 233 8.29 4.28 4.28
CA ARG A 233 9.69 4.61 3.95
C ARG A 233 10.50 3.36 3.65
N ALA A 234 10.44 2.36 4.54
CA ALA A 234 11.11 1.08 4.36
C ALA A 234 10.64 0.41 3.06
N MET A 235 9.35 0.46 2.74
CA MET A 235 8.80 -0.07 1.49
C MET A 235 9.41 0.59 0.25
N CYS A 236 9.51 1.93 0.21
CA CYS A 236 10.08 2.63 -0.95
C CYS A 236 11.56 2.26 -1.15
N THR A 237 12.32 2.18 -0.07
CA THR A 237 13.75 1.80 -0.11
C THR A 237 13.93 0.32 -0.46
N THR A 238 13.13 -0.57 0.11
CA THR A 238 13.16 -2.01 -0.20
C THR A 238 12.75 -2.26 -1.65
N ALA A 239 11.74 -1.57 -2.17
CA ALA A 239 11.36 -1.66 -3.57
C ALA A 239 12.45 -1.13 -4.52
N ALA A 240 13.09 0.00 -4.17
CA ALA A 240 14.23 0.55 -4.93
C ALA A 240 15.44 -0.40 -4.92
N PHE A 241 15.75 -1.00 -3.77
CA PHE A 241 16.82 -1.99 -3.64
C PHE A 241 16.50 -3.27 -4.41
N ALA A 242 15.29 -3.81 -4.23
CA ALA A 242 14.77 -4.96 -4.95
C ALA A 242 14.86 -4.73 -6.47
N PHE A 243 14.50 -3.55 -6.94
CA PHE A 243 14.64 -3.16 -8.34
C PHE A 243 16.07 -3.25 -8.84
N LEU A 244 17.03 -2.65 -8.12
CA LEU A 244 18.44 -2.71 -8.49
C LEU A 244 19.00 -4.12 -8.51
N VAL A 245 18.60 -4.95 -7.55
CA VAL A 245 19.00 -6.36 -7.50
C VAL A 245 18.38 -7.12 -8.66
N ALA A 246 17.10 -6.90 -9.00
CA ALA A 246 16.45 -7.53 -10.15
C ALA A 246 17.18 -7.23 -11.46
N GLN A 247 17.73 -6.01 -11.63
CA GLN A 247 18.50 -5.66 -12.82
C GLN A 247 19.82 -6.43 -12.97
N ARG A 248 20.34 -7.00 -11.88
CA ARG A 248 21.64 -7.67 -11.82
C ARG A 248 21.53 -9.17 -11.51
N ALA A 249 20.37 -9.64 -11.07
CA ALA A 249 20.17 -10.99 -10.56
C ALA A 249 19.69 -11.99 -11.63
N SER A 250 20.30 -13.17 -11.62
CA SER A 250 19.83 -14.37 -12.33
C SER A 250 19.48 -15.49 -11.33
N GLY A 251 18.63 -16.43 -11.76
CA GLY A 251 18.26 -17.61 -10.96
C GLY A 251 17.71 -17.28 -9.56
N LEU A 252 18.36 -17.81 -8.51
CA LEU A 252 18.00 -17.63 -7.10
C LEU A 252 17.89 -16.15 -6.67
N GLY A 253 18.68 -15.27 -7.27
CA GLY A 253 18.61 -13.84 -6.95
C GLY A 253 17.25 -13.22 -7.31
N ARG A 254 16.61 -13.65 -8.39
CA ARG A 254 15.26 -13.13 -8.76
C ARG A 254 14.19 -13.57 -7.76
N TRP A 255 14.30 -14.78 -7.21
CA TRP A 255 13.40 -15.27 -6.17
C TRP A 255 13.55 -14.49 -4.87
N PHE A 256 14.79 -14.13 -4.51
CA PHE A 256 15.03 -13.24 -3.37
C PHE A 256 14.39 -11.86 -3.57
N VAL A 257 14.50 -11.27 -4.77
CA VAL A 257 13.81 -10.00 -5.07
C VAL A 257 12.29 -10.15 -5.00
N ALA A 258 11.74 -11.22 -5.56
CA ALA A 258 10.30 -11.49 -5.50
C ALA A 258 9.81 -11.59 -4.05
N LEU A 259 10.59 -12.21 -3.16
CA LEU A 259 10.29 -12.28 -1.73
C LEU A 259 10.30 -10.90 -1.06
N LEU A 260 11.29 -10.05 -1.36
CA LEU A 260 11.36 -8.68 -0.82
C LEU A 260 10.19 -7.81 -1.28
N LEU A 261 9.83 -7.92 -2.56
CA LEU A 261 8.68 -7.21 -3.10
C LEU A 261 7.37 -7.75 -2.52
N LEU A 262 7.24 -9.07 -2.33
CA LEU A 262 6.09 -9.67 -1.64
C LEU A 262 5.96 -9.13 -0.21
N ALA A 263 7.04 -9.06 0.55
CA ALA A 263 7.03 -8.46 1.88
C ALA A 263 6.57 -7.00 1.84
N THR A 264 7.08 -6.22 0.87
CA THR A 264 6.65 -4.84 0.61
C THR A 264 5.16 -4.77 0.27
N THR A 265 4.62 -5.71 -0.51
CA THR A 265 3.19 -5.82 -0.85
C THR A 265 2.34 -6.06 0.39
N LEU A 266 2.78 -6.96 1.26
CA LEU A 266 1.99 -7.34 2.43
C LEU A 266 1.85 -6.18 3.42
N THR A 267 2.79 -5.23 3.41
CA THR A 267 2.66 -3.97 4.15
C THR A 267 1.56 -3.05 3.61
N PHE A 268 1.17 -3.17 2.32
CA PHE A 268 0.01 -2.45 1.76
C PHE A 268 -1.33 -3.09 2.13
N ALA A 269 -1.35 -4.35 2.59
CA ALA A 269 -2.59 -5.08 2.83
C ALA A 269 -3.56 -4.37 3.82
N PRO A 270 -3.09 -3.77 4.93
CA PRO A 270 -3.98 -3.02 5.82
C PRO A 270 -4.64 -1.82 5.14
N PHE A 271 -3.92 -1.13 4.25
CA PHE A 271 -4.44 0.02 3.49
C PHE A 271 -5.49 -0.42 2.47
N VAL A 272 -5.24 -1.53 1.76
CA VAL A 272 -6.19 -2.11 0.79
C VAL A 272 -7.45 -2.62 1.47
N GLY A 273 -7.36 -3.08 2.71
CA GLY A 273 -8.54 -3.38 3.53
C GLY A 273 -9.27 -2.11 3.95
N ILE A 274 -8.61 -1.22 4.69
CA ILE A 274 -9.26 -0.13 5.43
C ILE A 274 -9.71 1.03 4.52
N LEU A 275 -8.89 1.45 3.56
CA LEU A 275 -9.15 2.67 2.80
C LEU A 275 -10.39 2.58 1.88
N PRO A 276 -10.57 1.52 1.06
CA PRO A 276 -11.78 1.37 0.27
C PRO A 276 -13.05 1.28 1.12
N GLN A 277 -12.95 0.76 2.34
CA GLN A 277 -14.08 0.68 3.27
C GLN A 277 -14.45 2.03 3.86
N ILE A 278 -13.48 2.88 4.20
CA ILE A 278 -13.78 4.27 4.57
C ILE A 278 -14.44 4.99 3.39
N GLY A 279 -13.96 4.72 2.18
CA GLY A 279 -14.53 5.26 0.95
C GLY A 279 -15.93 4.74 0.62
N SER A 280 -16.43 3.66 1.22
CA SER A 280 -17.71 3.03 0.82
C SER A 280 -18.95 3.83 1.20
N GLN A 281 -18.81 4.90 1.98
CA GLN A 281 -19.83 5.96 2.09
C GLN A 281 -20.16 6.58 0.73
N LEU A 282 -19.18 6.57 -0.19
CA LEU A 282 -19.28 7.02 -1.55
C LEU A 282 -18.79 5.87 -2.43
N GLU A 283 -19.69 5.00 -2.88
CA GLU A 283 -19.42 3.78 -3.66
C GLU A 283 -18.27 3.90 -4.69
N TRP A 284 -18.24 5.00 -5.44
CA TRP A 284 -17.21 5.29 -6.43
C TRP A 284 -15.82 5.55 -5.82
N LEU A 285 -15.75 6.16 -4.63
CA LEU A 285 -14.51 6.46 -3.93
C LEU A 285 -13.84 5.18 -3.45
N ALA A 286 -14.62 4.21 -2.94
CA ALA A 286 -14.13 2.88 -2.61
C ALA A 286 -13.45 2.20 -3.83
N ALA A 287 -14.16 2.19 -4.96
CA ALA A 287 -13.64 1.65 -6.22
C ALA A 287 -12.37 2.36 -6.69
N ALA A 288 -12.33 3.70 -6.58
CA ALA A 288 -11.18 4.51 -6.98
C ALA A 288 -9.96 4.23 -6.10
N MET A 289 -10.14 4.19 -4.77
CA MET A 289 -9.05 3.91 -3.82
C MET A 289 -8.48 2.51 -4.03
N GLY A 290 -9.33 1.49 -4.18
CA GLY A 290 -8.88 0.13 -4.48
C GLY A 290 -8.09 0.04 -5.78
N ALA A 291 -8.58 0.68 -6.85
CA ALA A 291 -7.94 0.71 -8.16
C ALA A 291 -6.56 1.39 -8.12
N VAL A 292 -6.45 2.56 -7.48
CA VAL A 292 -5.19 3.31 -7.39
C VAL A 292 -4.16 2.57 -6.54
N LEU A 293 -4.57 2.00 -5.40
CA LEU A 293 -3.65 1.22 -4.54
C LEU A 293 -3.10 0.00 -5.28
N LEU A 294 -3.98 -0.78 -5.94
CA LEU A 294 -3.56 -1.97 -6.69
C LEU A 294 -2.73 -1.63 -7.94
N ALA A 295 -3.03 -0.53 -8.64
CA ALA A 295 -2.21 -0.05 -9.75
C ALA A 295 -0.85 0.49 -9.30
N SER A 296 -0.78 1.11 -8.12
CA SER A 296 0.49 1.54 -7.53
C SER A 296 1.35 0.34 -7.16
N PHE A 297 0.71 -0.70 -6.61
CA PHE A 297 1.36 -1.98 -6.36
C PHE A 297 1.90 -2.62 -7.65
N PHE A 298 1.09 -2.66 -8.71
CA PHE A 298 1.49 -3.13 -10.04
C PHE A 298 2.81 -2.52 -10.52
N LEU A 299 2.97 -1.20 -10.37
CA LEU A 299 4.18 -0.50 -10.80
C LEU A 299 5.43 -0.92 -10.02
N LEU A 300 5.29 -1.27 -8.74
CA LEU A 300 6.40 -1.70 -7.89
C LEU A 300 6.91 -3.10 -8.27
N VAL A 301 6.03 -3.98 -8.78
CA VAL A 301 6.39 -5.36 -9.17
C VAL A 301 6.69 -5.54 -10.65
N LEU A 302 6.32 -4.57 -11.49
CA LEU A 302 6.61 -4.57 -12.93
C LEU A 302 8.06 -4.96 -13.28
N PRO A 303 9.10 -4.52 -12.55
CA PRO A 303 10.48 -4.90 -12.83
C PRO A 303 10.81 -6.39 -12.78
N LEU A 304 10.10 -7.18 -11.96
CA LEU A 304 10.31 -8.62 -11.86
C LEU A 304 9.89 -9.35 -13.15
N VAL A 305 8.99 -8.71 -13.89
CA VAL A 305 8.26 -9.31 -14.98
C VAL A 305 8.86 -8.92 -16.34
N VAL A 306 9.70 -7.89 -16.35
CA VAL A 306 10.34 -7.35 -17.56
C VAL A 306 11.72 -7.96 -17.75
N GLU A 307 11.90 -8.76 -18.80
CA GLU A 307 13.22 -9.29 -19.14
C GLU A 307 14.19 -8.20 -19.61
N ARG A 308 15.44 -8.30 -19.18
CA ARG A 308 16.48 -7.39 -19.65
C ARG A 308 16.97 -7.85 -21.02
N VAL A 309 17.09 -6.91 -21.97
CA VAL A 309 17.92 -7.13 -23.16
C VAL A 309 19.36 -7.00 -22.69
N GLU A 310 20.13 -8.08 -22.74
CA GLU A 310 21.58 -7.99 -22.66
C GLU A 310 22.06 -7.25 -23.92
N GLU A 311 22.58 -6.04 -23.75
CA GLU A 311 23.17 -5.27 -24.86
C GLU A 311 24.57 -5.80 -25.28
N ASP A 312 25.08 -6.89 -24.69
CA ASP A 312 26.44 -7.40 -24.92
C ASP A 312 26.50 -8.81 -25.55
N ALA A 313 25.74 -9.04 -26.62
CA ALA A 313 25.97 -10.19 -27.52
C ALA A 313 26.58 -9.77 -28.89
N ASP A 314 26.76 -8.47 -29.13
CA ASP A 314 27.33 -7.91 -30.36
C ASP A 314 28.70 -7.23 -30.12
N ALA A 315 29.49 -7.74 -29.18
CA ALA A 315 30.94 -7.51 -29.25
C ALA A 315 31.47 -8.40 -30.38
N PRO A 316 31.93 -7.85 -31.54
CA PRO A 316 32.59 -8.69 -32.53
C PRO A 316 33.76 -9.38 -31.83
N ALA A 317 33.85 -10.70 -32.01
CA ALA A 317 35.04 -11.45 -31.67
C ALA A 317 36.24 -10.66 -32.20
N ARG A 318 37.03 -10.09 -31.29
CA ARG A 318 38.32 -9.52 -31.65
C ARG A 318 39.19 -10.72 -31.97
N ASP A 319 39.25 -11.07 -33.24
CA ASP A 319 40.32 -11.88 -33.78
C ASP A 319 41.66 -11.20 -33.44
N ALA A 320 42.42 -11.84 -32.54
CA ALA A 320 43.87 -11.72 -32.40
C ALA A 320 44.40 -12.96 -31.66
#